data_AF-A0A3P1S3U7-F1
#
_entry.id   AF-A0A3P1S3U7-F1
#
_cell.length_a   1.000
_cell.length_b   1.000
_cell.length_c   1.000
_cell.angle_alpha   90.00
_cell.angle_beta   90.00
_cell.angle_gamma   90.00
#
_symmetry.space_group_name_H-M   'P 1'
#
loop_
_entity.id
_entity.type
_entity.pdbx_description
1 polymer ?
#
loop_
_entity_poly.entity_id
_entity_poly.type
_entity_poly.pdbx_seq_one_letter_code
_entity_poly.pdbx_strand_id
1 'polypeptide(L)'
;MRIFKHLKIICIVILLLFTSACNTNTVKNDENNLYIFIKNAERGYYEEKTGQTKVNFSTINLKNGKVEKLAEFDAFFYIAGATVDFKKNTIYFADRHYLAGPEDYRNNDGDQIYSYNYKTKEKKKLTNNVYYRNNYLFYDNNDELYVLSGTYGEHRIALSKFDLLTNKSTLLEEDIDKGFQKSNYNPITEELITTIVSESALYNAIEAQETVKMFNYPTNDLYSYKDGELSYITTTRTGAVNQIVANDDYIIYYLYDSTLDCEKSITKVNYDGFLTYNRKTKETTPGILGIDPPKNILDIFYLTKDSRYLICGYRDKNYAYASDLLIKYDLVENTYEVIANITENFKPGFKRVSVVKK
;
A
#
# COMPACT_ATOMS: atom_id res chain seq x y z
N MET A 1 46.53 56.09 -3.84
CA MET A 1 45.46 55.32 -3.16
C MET A 1 44.29 54.91 -4.10
N ARG A 2 44.56 54.56 -5.37
CA ARG A 2 43.51 54.18 -6.36
C ARG A 2 43.45 52.68 -6.69
N ILE A 3 44.49 51.91 -6.36
CA ILE A 3 44.61 50.49 -6.71
C ILE A 3 43.68 49.59 -5.86
N PHE A 4 43.41 49.96 -4.60
CA PHE A 4 42.52 49.19 -3.71
C PHE A 4 41.03 49.25 -4.07
N LYS A 5 40.58 50.24 -4.87
CA LYS A 5 39.18 50.29 -5.33
C LYS A 5 38.90 49.31 -6.46
N HIS A 6 39.88 49.01 -7.32
CA HIS A 6 39.69 48.07 -8.41
C HIS A 6 39.80 46.61 -7.97
N LEU A 7 40.58 46.31 -6.91
CA LEU A 7 40.64 44.97 -6.33
C LEU A 7 39.30 44.51 -5.73
N LYS A 8 38.55 45.41 -5.08
CA LYS A 8 37.22 45.09 -4.52
C LYS A 8 36.18 44.79 -5.62
N ILE A 9 36.27 45.46 -6.77
CA ILE A 9 35.33 45.25 -7.88
C ILE A 9 35.60 43.91 -8.57
N ILE A 10 36.87 43.54 -8.75
CA ILE A 10 37.25 42.24 -9.33
C ILE A 10 36.81 41.08 -8.43
N CYS A 11 36.95 41.20 -7.10
CA CYS A 11 36.46 40.16 -6.17
C CYS A 11 34.93 40.01 -6.19
N ILE A 12 34.16 41.09 -6.36
CA ILE A 12 32.69 41.03 -6.43
C ILE A 12 32.23 40.41 -7.76
N VAL A 13 32.90 40.72 -8.87
CA VAL A 13 32.59 40.12 -10.18
C VAL A 13 32.93 38.63 -10.20
N ILE A 14 34.03 38.20 -9.57
CA ILE A 14 34.38 36.78 -9.44
C ILE A 14 33.37 36.06 -8.52
N LEU A 15 32.94 36.66 -7.39
CA LEU A 15 31.87 36.09 -6.56
C LEU A 15 30.51 35.99 -7.29
N LEU A 16 30.18 36.97 -8.14
CA LEU A 16 28.97 36.95 -8.95
C LEU A 16 29.05 35.88 -10.05
N LEU A 17 30.21 35.69 -10.68
CA LEU A 17 30.41 34.63 -11.66
C LEU A 17 30.35 33.22 -11.04
N PHE A 18 30.76 33.05 -9.77
CA PHE A 18 30.61 31.77 -9.04
C PHE A 18 29.18 31.50 -8.56
N THR A 19 28.32 32.53 -8.43
CA THR A 19 26.90 32.32 -8.08
C THR A 19 26.01 32.08 -9.30
N SER A 20 26.42 32.53 -10.50
CA SER A 20 25.74 32.20 -11.76
C SER A 20 26.25 30.93 -12.45
N ALA A 21 27.33 30.32 -11.95
CA ALA A 21 27.83 29.01 -12.40
C ALA A 21 27.45 27.85 -11.44
N CYS A 22 26.61 28.13 -10.43
CA CYS A 22 25.80 27.07 -9.84
C CYS A 22 24.87 26.58 -10.95
N ASN A 23 25.27 25.48 -11.59
CA ASN A 23 24.42 24.63 -12.40
C ASN A 23 22.99 24.69 -11.85
N THR A 24 22.13 25.45 -12.51
CA THR A 24 20.79 24.95 -12.78
C THR A 24 21.00 23.74 -13.68
N ASN A 25 21.48 22.65 -13.08
CA ASN A 25 20.82 21.39 -13.30
C ASN A 25 19.38 21.74 -12.97
N THR A 26 18.60 22.09 -13.99
CA THR A 26 17.21 21.72 -14.03
C THR A 26 17.26 20.25 -13.66
N VAL A 27 17.07 19.98 -12.36
CA VAL A 27 16.68 18.69 -11.87
C VAL A 27 15.46 18.43 -12.73
N LYS A 28 15.64 17.64 -13.79
CA LYS A 28 14.51 17.08 -14.51
C LYS A 28 13.68 16.51 -13.39
N ASN A 29 12.50 17.08 -13.19
CA ASN A 29 11.52 16.56 -12.27
C ASN A 29 11.43 15.06 -12.58
N ASP A 30 12.11 14.26 -11.77
CA ASP A 30 12.14 12.80 -11.87
C ASP A 30 10.87 12.25 -11.21
N GLU A 31 9.78 13.02 -11.32
CA GLU A 31 8.41 12.75 -10.86
C GLU A 31 7.83 11.48 -11.49
N ASN A 32 8.56 10.85 -12.42
CA ASN A 32 8.14 9.69 -13.20
C ASN A 32 8.84 8.38 -12.82
N ASN A 33 9.71 8.35 -11.82
CA ASN A 33 10.32 7.09 -11.35
C ASN A 33 9.48 6.46 -10.25
N LEU A 34 8.28 6.01 -10.62
CA LEU A 34 7.49 5.09 -9.81
C LEU A 34 8.03 3.68 -9.98
N TYR A 35 8.07 2.96 -8.86
CA TYR A 35 8.47 1.56 -8.82
C TYR A 35 7.36 0.73 -8.23
N ILE A 36 7.25 -0.49 -8.72
CA ILE A 36 6.43 -1.51 -8.08
C ILE A 36 7.32 -2.41 -7.26
N PHE A 37 7.05 -2.45 -5.96
CA PHE A 37 7.67 -3.33 -5.01
C PHE A 37 6.87 -4.64 -4.93
N ILE A 38 7.54 -5.75 -5.18
CA ILE A 38 6.94 -7.08 -5.16
C ILE A 38 7.59 -7.91 -4.07
N LYS A 39 6.74 -8.34 -3.13
CA LYS A 39 7.06 -9.37 -2.17
C LYS A 39 6.60 -10.71 -2.73
N ASN A 40 7.51 -11.68 -2.83
CA ASN A 40 7.16 -13.07 -3.11
C ASN A 40 7.55 -13.98 -1.94
N ALA A 41 6.58 -14.72 -1.42
CA ALA A 41 6.79 -15.78 -0.45
C ALA A 41 6.57 -17.14 -1.13
N GLU A 42 7.62 -17.95 -1.20
CA GLU A 42 7.55 -19.30 -1.79
C GLU A 42 6.78 -20.22 -0.84
N ARG A 43 5.57 -20.62 -1.24
CA ARG A 43 4.59 -21.39 -0.44
C ARG A 43 5.06 -22.82 -0.08
N GLY A 44 6.29 -23.20 -0.44
CA GLY A 44 6.82 -24.56 -0.36
C GLY A 44 7.97 -24.78 0.62
N TYR A 45 8.44 -23.76 1.33
CA TYR A 45 9.40 -23.93 2.42
C TYR A 45 8.77 -23.47 3.73
N TYR A 46 7.71 -24.15 4.16
CA TYR A 46 7.77 -24.60 5.54
C TYR A 46 8.82 -25.70 5.52
N GLU A 47 10.10 -25.39 5.74
CA GLU A 47 10.97 -26.46 6.21
C GLU A 47 10.32 -26.92 7.50
N GLU A 48 9.75 -28.13 7.50
CA GLU A 48 9.02 -28.75 8.63
C GLU A 48 9.84 -28.74 9.94
N LYS A 49 11.11 -28.31 9.89
CA LYS A 49 12.07 -28.23 10.99
C LYS A 49 12.38 -26.81 11.48
N THR A 50 12.17 -25.75 10.70
CA THR A 50 12.53 -24.37 11.08
C THR A 50 11.36 -23.40 11.10
N GLY A 51 10.28 -23.70 10.37
CA GLY A 51 9.09 -22.85 10.32
C GLY A 51 9.38 -21.43 9.84
N GLN A 52 10.22 -21.26 8.80
CA GLN A 52 10.57 -19.96 8.22
C GLN A 52 10.29 -19.92 6.71
N THR A 53 9.77 -18.81 6.20
CA THR A 53 9.50 -18.55 4.79
C THR A 53 10.57 -17.62 4.20
N LYS A 54 11.16 -18.02 3.07
CA LYS A 54 12.05 -17.16 2.29
C LYS A 54 11.25 -16.08 1.56
N VAL A 55 11.62 -14.82 1.77
CA VAL A 55 10.97 -13.67 1.15
C VAL A 55 11.93 -12.96 0.20
N ASN A 56 11.45 -12.74 -1.02
CA ASN A 56 12.13 -11.95 -2.03
C ASN A 56 11.48 -10.59 -2.18
N PHE A 57 12.31 -9.54 -2.21
CA PHE A 57 11.88 -8.18 -2.50
C PHE A 57 12.52 -7.71 -3.79
N SER A 58 11.68 -7.29 -4.72
CA SER A 58 12.10 -6.79 -6.02
C SER A 58 11.37 -5.50 -6.38
N THR A 59 11.97 -4.73 -7.27
CA THR A 59 11.37 -3.54 -7.85
C THR A 59 11.21 -3.70 -9.35
N ILE A 60 10.18 -3.08 -9.90
CA ILE A 60 9.99 -2.96 -11.35
C ILE A 60 9.98 -1.48 -11.70
N ASN A 61 10.85 -1.06 -12.63
CA ASN A 61 10.82 0.28 -13.20
C ASN A 61 9.69 0.35 -14.24
N LEU A 62 8.68 1.19 -14.01
CA LEU A 62 7.50 1.26 -14.88
C LEU A 62 7.79 1.80 -16.29
N LYS A 63 8.90 2.49 -16.51
CA LYS A 63 9.28 3.06 -17.82
C LYS A 63 9.87 2.03 -18.78
N ASN A 64 10.61 1.06 -18.25
CA ASN A 64 11.35 0.10 -19.08
C ASN A 64 11.13 -1.36 -18.69
N GLY A 65 10.22 -1.64 -17.75
CA GLY A 65 9.88 -2.99 -17.29
C GLY A 65 11.01 -3.73 -16.58
N LYS A 66 12.16 -3.07 -16.32
CA LYS A 66 13.33 -3.72 -15.73
C LYS A 66 13.01 -4.15 -14.30
N VAL A 67 13.10 -5.45 -14.05
CA VAL A 67 13.00 -6.06 -12.72
C VAL A 67 14.38 -6.08 -12.06
N GLU A 68 14.46 -5.60 -10.82
CA GLU A 68 15.67 -5.63 -9.99
C GLU A 68 15.36 -6.26 -8.63
N LYS A 69 16.07 -7.34 -8.28
CA LYS A 69 15.99 -7.95 -6.95
C LYS A 69 16.80 -7.11 -5.96
N LEU A 70 16.14 -6.59 -4.92
CA LEU A 70 16.77 -5.78 -3.89
C LEU A 70 17.29 -6.63 -2.73
N ALA A 71 16.50 -7.59 -2.27
CA ALA A 71 16.80 -8.37 -1.08
C ALA A 71 16.18 -9.78 -1.12
N GLU A 72 16.79 -10.67 -0.36
CA GLU A 72 16.26 -11.96 0.02
C GLU A 72 16.63 -12.23 1.47
N PHE A 73 15.66 -12.61 2.28
CA PHE A 73 15.88 -12.98 3.67
C PHE A 73 14.77 -13.90 4.20
N ASP A 74 15.01 -14.50 5.36
CA ASP A 74 14.08 -15.40 6.02
C ASP A 74 13.15 -14.63 6.97
N ALA A 75 11.85 -14.95 6.89
CA ALA A 75 10.80 -14.43 7.75
C ALA A 75 10.11 -15.59 8.45
N PHE A 76 9.53 -15.38 9.63
CA PHE A 76 8.95 -16.48 10.40
C PHE A 76 7.73 -17.12 9.72
N PHE A 77 6.88 -16.34 9.08
CA PHE A 77 5.73 -16.96 8.41
C PHE A 77 5.31 -16.17 7.20
N TYR A 78 4.67 -15.06 7.47
CA TYR A 78 3.98 -14.30 6.46
C TYR A 78 4.23 -12.83 6.73
N ILE A 79 4.97 -12.20 5.82
CA ILE A 79 5.10 -10.75 5.87
C ILE A 79 3.80 -10.09 5.43
N ALA A 80 3.15 -9.39 6.34
CA ALA A 80 1.77 -8.98 6.17
C ALA A 80 1.61 -7.72 5.30
N GLY A 81 2.59 -6.81 5.39
CA GLY A 81 2.79 -5.70 4.46
C GLY A 81 4.27 -5.31 4.46
N ALA A 82 4.68 -4.53 3.47
CA ALA A 82 6.03 -3.99 3.39
C ALA A 82 6.10 -2.76 2.48
N THR A 83 7.07 -1.89 2.72
CA THR A 83 7.46 -0.76 1.88
C THR A 83 8.98 -0.62 1.85
N VAL A 84 9.49 0.26 0.98
CA VAL A 84 10.93 0.52 0.84
C VAL A 84 11.22 2.01 0.89
N ASP A 85 12.20 2.40 1.69
CA ASP A 85 12.87 3.69 1.68
C ASP A 85 14.19 3.53 0.90
N PHE A 86 14.19 4.05 -0.33
CA PHE A 86 15.37 3.99 -1.20
C PHE A 86 16.51 4.90 -0.76
N LYS A 87 16.23 5.99 -0.02
CA LYS A 87 17.27 6.92 0.47
C LYS A 87 18.09 6.24 1.56
N LYS A 88 17.44 5.50 2.46
CA LYS A 88 18.10 4.76 3.54
C LYS A 88 18.51 3.34 3.15
N ASN A 89 18.11 2.86 1.97
CA ASN A 89 18.24 1.47 1.55
C ASN A 89 17.57 0.48 2.51
N THR A 90 16.38 0.82 2.99
CA THR A 90 15.69 0.09 4.06
C THR A 90 14.33 -0.41 3.60
N ILE A 91 14.05 -1.68 3.85
CA ILE A 91 12.72 -2.28 3.71
C ILE A 91 12.08 -2.29 5.09
N TYR A 92 10.90 -1.68 5.21
CA TYR A 92 10.06 -1.80 6.41
C TYR A 92 9.00 -2.85 6.14
N PHE A 93 8.84 -3.79 7.06
CA PHE A 93 7.91 -4.90 6.88
C PHE A 93 7.41 -5.41 8.22
N ALA A 94 6.21 -5.98 8.22
CA ALA A 94 5.71 -6.69 9.38
C ALA A 94 5.96 -8.19 9.24
N ASP A 95 6.52 -8.82 10.27
CA ASP A 95 6.70 -10.27 10.35
C ASP A 95 5.77 -10.84 11.42
N ARG A 96 5.15 -11.98 11.10
CA ARG A 96 4.19 -12.65 11.96
C ARG A 96 4.89 -13.66 12.83
N HIS A 97 4.93 -13.39 14.13
CA HIS A 97 5.41 -14.33 15.13
C HIS A 97 4.21 -15.14 15.62
N TYR A 98 3.89 -16.23 14.94
CA TYR A 98 3.03 -17.23 15.56
C TYR A 98 3.80 -17.92 16.68
N LEU A 99 3.07 -18.36 17.71
CA LEU A 99 3.55 -19.31 18.72
C LEU A 99 4.34 -20.42 18.01
N ALA A 100 5.66 -20.32 18.05
CA ALA A 100 6.52 -21.39 17.58
C ALA A 100 6.33 -22.59 18.52
N GLY A 101 6.67 -23.79 18.05
CA GLY A 101 6.55 -25.02 18.82
C GLY A 101 7.21 -24.93 20.21
N PRO A 102 7.02 -25.94 21.07
CA PRO A 102 7.32 -25.88 22.52
C PRO A 102 8.74 -25.46 22.93
N GLU A 103 9.66 -25.33 21.98
CA GLU A 103 11.09 -25.07 22.15
C GLU A 103 11.46 -23.60 21.92
N ASP A 104 10.57 -22.80 21.34
CA ASP A 104 10.80 -21.38 21.00
C ASP A 104 9.66 -20.51 21.56
N TYR A 105 9.33 -20.73 22.84
CA TYR A 105 8.60 -19.81 23.71
C TYR A 105 9.42 -18.51 23.92
N ARG A 106 9.74 -17.80 22.83
CA ARG A 106 9.96 -16.37 22.91
C ARG A 106 8.61 -15.76 23.27
N ASN A 107 8.61 -15.05 24.41
CA ASN A 107 7.48 -14.33 25.00
C ASN A 107 6.47 -13.89 23.94
N ASN A 108 5.17 -14.15 24.18
CA ASN A 108 4.02 -13.74 23.36
C ASN A 108 4.09 -12.24 23.01
N ASP A 109 4.90 -11.91 22.01
CA ASP A 109 5.26 -10.54 21.72
C ASP A 109 4.47 -9.99 20.55
N GLY A 110 3.55 -10.75 19.95
CA GLY A 110 2.69 -10.33 18.83
C GLY A 110 3.41 -10.23 17.49
N ASP A 111 2.74 -9.68 16.48
CA ASP A 111 3.38 -9.33 15.21
C ASP A 111 4.38 -8.18 15.43
N GLN A 112 5.45 -8.17 14.64
CA GLN A 112 6.52 -7.17 14.76
C GLN A 112 6.74 -6.43 13.47
N ILE A 113 7.00 -5.13 13.59
CA ILE A 113 7.53 -4.33 12.50
C ILE A 113 9.06 -4.37 12.57
N TYR A 114 9.68 -4.63 11.43
CA TYR A 114 11.12 -4.69 11.24
C TYR A 114 11.55 -3.67 10.18
N SER A 115 12.75 -3.14 10.36
CA SER A 115 13.54 -2.52 9.29
C SER A 115 14.65 -3.47 8.86
N TYR A 116 14.85 -3.63 7.56
CA TYR A 116 15.96 -4.37 6.98
C TYR A 116 16.72 -3.51 5.99
N ASN A 117 17.98 -3.21 6.28
CA ASN A 117 18.84 -2.50 5.34
C ASN A 117 19.36 -3.48 4.28
N TYR A 118 18.95 -3.33 3.01
CA TYR A 118 19.31 -4.29 1.97
C TYR A 118 20.73 -4.14 1.42
N LYS A 119 21.49 -3.12 1.86
CA LYS A 119 22.92 -2.98 1.56
C LYS A 119 23.79 -3.59 2.65
N THR A 120 23.52 -3.29 3.92
CA THR A 120 24.29 -3.81 5.06
C THR A 120 23.79 -5.18 5.55
N LYS A 121 22.58 -5.58 5.14
CA LYS A 121 21.85 -6.78 5.59
C LYS A 121 21.47 -6.78 7.07
N GLU A 122 21.49 -5.62 7.71
CA GLU A 122 21.11 -5.48 9.11
C GLU A 122 19.58 -5.48 9.27
N LYS A 123 19.07 -6.32 10.17
CA LYS A 123 17.65 -6.40 10.57
C LYS A 123 17.49 -5.83 11.97
N LYS A 124 16.58 -4.87 12.15
CA LYS A 124 16.25 -4.25 13.45
C LYS A 124 14.74 -4.34 13.71
N LYS A 125 14.36 -4.77 14.91
CA LYS A 125 12.98 -4.77 15.41
C LYS A 125 12.60 -3.34 15.82
N LEU A 126 11.44 -2.85 15.37
CA LEU A 126 10.97 -1.49 15.62
C LEU A 126 9.88 -1.41 16.70
N THR A 127 8.98 -2.38 16.74
CA THR A 127 7.84 -2.39 17.67
C THR A 127 7.91 -3.53 18.66
N ASN A 128 7.04 -3.52 19.67
CA ASN A 128 6.72 -4.67 20.49
C ASN A 128 5.19 -4.85 20.47
N ASN A 129 4.70 -6.04 20.11
CA ASN A 129 3.29 -6.45 20.27
C ASN A 129 2.26 -5.66 19.48
N VAL A 130 2.52 -5.53 18.18
CA VAL A 130 1.52 -5.10 17.23
C VAL A 130 0.65 -6.30 16.89
N TYR A 131 -0.67 -6.12 16.78
CA TYR A 131 -1.57 -7.17 16.32
C TYR A 131 -2.06 -6.87 14.91
N TYR A 132 -1.94 -7.85 14.02
CA TYR A 132 -2.37 -7.73 12.64
C TYR A 132 -3.63 -8.53 12.33
N ARG A 133 -4.56 -7.88 11.61
CA ARG A 133 -5.64 -8.62 10.93
C ARG A 133 -5.60 -8.60 9.41
N ASN A 134 -5.17 -7.56 8.68
CA ASN A 134 -5.00 -7.70 7.21
C ASN A 134 -4.38 -6.57 6.36
N ASN A 135 -4.04 -5.36 6.84
CA ASN A 135 -3.43 -4.35 5.94
C ASN A 135 -2.35 -3.47 6.61
N TYR A 136 -1.06 -3.80 6.52
CA TYR A 136 -0.02 -2.83 6.87
C TYR A 136 0.23 -2.02 5.62
N LEU A 137 -0.36 -0.85 5.57
CA LEU A 137 0.25 0.20 4.79
C LEU A 137 1.50 0.61 5.55
N PHE A 138 2.60 0.74 4.82
CA PHE A 138 3.82 1.35 5.31
C PHE A 138 4.13 2.48 4.36
N TYR A 139 4.20 3.69 4.89
CA TYR A 139 4.63 4.84 4.09
C TYR A 139 5.65 5.65 4.86
N ASP A 140 6.78 5.95 4.21
CA ASP A 140 7.84 6.81 4.71
C ASP A 140 7.62 8.25 4.21
N ASN A 141 7.29 9.17 5.12
CA ASN A 141 7.36 10.61 4.88
C ASN A 141 8.46 11.21 5.77
N ASN A 142 9.70 11.27 5.26
CA ASN A 142 10.78 11.94 5.96
C ASN A 142 10.95 11.47 7.43
N ASP A 143 11.11 10.16 7.65
CA ASP A 143 11.35 9.52 8.96
C ASP A 143 10.10 9.07 9.74
N GLU A 144 8.92 9.10 9.13
CA GLU A 144 7.68 8.62 9.75
C GLU A 144 7.12 7.43 8.98
N LEU A 145 6.69 6.39 9.71
CA LEU A 145 6.06 5.20 9.16
C LEU A 145 4.59 5.15 9.58
N TYR A 146 3.68 5.33 8.62
CA TYR A 146 2.25 5.14 8.88
C TYR A 146 1.95 3.64 8.90
N VAL A 147 1.16 3.19 9.86
CA VAL A 147 0.88 1.77 10.14
C VAL A 147 -0.59 1.61 10.48
N LEU A 148 -1.27 0.71 9.79
CA LEU A 148 -2.61 0.27 10.15
C LEU A 148 -2.50 -1.05 10.91
N SER A 149 -2.85 -1.01 12.19
CA SER A 149 -2.70 -2.15 13.09
C SER A 149 -3.71 -2.12 14.22
N GLY A 150 -4.00 -3.28 14.79
CA GLY A 150 -4.63 -3.38 16.09
C GLY A 150 -3.57 -3.47 17.19
N THR A 151 -3.94 -3.09 18.40
CA THR A 151 -3.21 -3.50 19.60
C THR A 151 -3.61 -4.94 19.94
N TYR A 152 -2.71 -5.75 20.46
CA TYR A 152 -3.11 -7.07 20.98
C TYR A 152 -4.22 -6.92 22.04
N GLY A 153 -5.35 -7.59 21.82
CA GLY A 153 -6.55 -7.48 22.67
C GLY A 153 -7.55 -6.39 22.22
N GLU A 154 -7.20 -5.56 21.25
CA GLU A 154 -8.16 -4.68 20.57
C GLU A 154 -8.69 -5.35 19.30
N HIS A 155 -10.01 -5.29 19.09
CA HIS A 155 -10.64 -5.79 17.87
C HIS A 155 -10.50 -4.82 16.69
N ARG A 156 -10.42 -3.51 16.99
CA ARG A 156 -10.33 -2.46 15.98
C ARG A 156 -8.93 -2.38 15.38
N ILE A 157 -8.89 -1.97 14.12
CA ILE A 157 -7.66 -1.55 13.46
C ILE A 157 -7.61 -0.03 13.49
N ALA A 158 -6.52 0.54 13.98
CA ALA A 158 -6.31 1.97 14.03
C ALA A 158 -5.14 2.39 13.15
N LEU A 159 -5.19 3.65 12.69
CA LEU A 159 -4.06 4.29 12.04
C LEU A 159 -3.12 4.85 13.10
N SER A 160 -1.88 4.38 13.06
CA SER A 160 -0.79 4.87 13.91
C SER A 160 0.33 5.44 13.05
N LYS A 161 1.01 6.44 13.59
CA LYS A 161 2.23 7.01 13.04
C LYS A 161 3.41 6.58 13.91
N PHE A 162 4.40 5.94 13.30
CA PHE A 162 5.60 5.47 13.98
C PHE A 162 6.80 6.33 13.58
N ASP A 163 7.35 7.07 14.53
CA ASP A 163 8.55 7.88 14.35
C ASP A 163 9.79 6.97 14.35
N LEU A 164 10.51 6.94 13.22
CA LEU A 164 11.66 6.06 13.01
C LEU A 164 12.91 6.49 13.78
N LEU A 165 12.99 7.77 14.19
CA LEU A 165 14.10 8.31 14.99
C LEU A 165 13.91 7.95 16.46
N THR A 166 12.71 8.19 17.00
CA THR A 166 12.40 7.98 18.41
C THR A 166 11.90 6.56 18.72
N ASN A 167 11.53 5.80 17.69
CA ASN A 167 10.87 4.49 17.78
C ASN A 167 9.57 4.56 18.62
N LYS A 168 8.83 5.67 18.51
CA LYS A 168 7.56 5.88 19.21
C LYS A 168 6.39 5.80 18.25
N SER A 169 5.33 5.11 18.67
CA SER A 169 4.04 5.10 17.98
C SER A 169 3.10 6.15 18.56
N THR A 170 2.38 6.85 17.69
CA THR A 170 1.30 7.79 18.04
C THR A 170 0.04 7.38 17.31
N LEU A 171 -1.04 7.14 18.04
CA LEU A 171 -2.34 6.87 17.47
C LEU A 171 -2.88 8.15 16.80
N LEU A 172 -3.40 8.04 15.58
CA LEU A 172 -3.89 9.20 14.83
C LEU A 172 -5.41 9.40 14.94
N GLU A 173 -6.15 8.39 15.40
CA GLU A 173 -7.58 8.46 15.64
C GLU A 173 -7.90 7.80 16.99
N GLU A 174 -8.28 8.63 17.96
CA GLU A 174 -8.60 8.21 19.33
C GLU A 174 -10.02 7.65 19.45
N ASP A 175 -10.90 7.92 18.47
CA ASP A 175 -12.25 7.37 18.46
C ASP A 175 -12.22 5.84 18.32
N ILE A 176 -12.56 5.16 19.42
CA ILE A 176 -12.54 3.70 19.52
C ILE A 176 -13.64 3.03 18.68
N ASP A 177 -14.68 3.76 18.30
CA ASP A 177 -15.72 3.22 17.43
C ASP A 177 -15.28 3.18 15.97
N LYS A 178 -14.23 3.92 15.59
CA LYS A 178 -13.74 3.94 14.21
C LYS A 178 -12.70 2.85 13.97
N GLY A 179 -13.08 1.88 13.15
CA GLY A 179 -12.22 0.81 12.65
C GLY A 179 -11.76 1.04 11.22
N PHE A 180 -10.46 1.18 11.00
CA PHE A 180 -9.88 1.31 9.66
C PHE A 180 -9.85 -0.06 8.96
N GLN A 181 -10.28 -0.14 7.71
CA GLN A 181 -10.41 -1.42 6.98
C GLN A 181 -9.38 -1.51 5.86
N LYS A 182 -9.65 -0.87 4.72
CA LYS A 182 -8.75 -0.88 3.55
C LYS A 182 -8.19 0.48 3.30
N SER A 183 -6.93 0.51 2.90
CA SER A 183 -6.26 1.78 2.62
C SER A 183 -5.26 1.64 1.49
N ASN A 184 -5.03 2.74 0.81
CA ASN A 184 -4.00 2.88 -0.21
C ASN A 184 -3.39 4.28 -0.10
N TYR A 185 -2.08 4.36 -0.32
CA TYR A 185 -1.35 5.60 -0.28
C TYR A 185 -0.94 6.02 -1.68
N ASN A 186 -1.24 7.27 -2.05
CA ASN A 186 -0.76 7.87 -3.27
C ASN A 186 0.55 8.63 -2.99
N PRO A 187 1.72 8.12 -3.44
CA PRO A 187 3.01 8.75 -3.16
C PRO A 187 3.32 10.01 -3.95
N ILE A 188 2.45 10.40 -4.89
CA ILE A 188 2.58 11.65 -5.62
C ILE A 188 1.82 12.78 -4.93
N THR A 189 0.60 12.52 -4.46
CA THR A 189 -0.26 13.53 -3.82
C THR A 189 -0.08 13.59 -2.30
N GLU A 190 0.71 12.67 -1.77
CA GLU A 190 0.95 12.43 -0.37
C GLU A 190 -0.31 12.21 0.48
N GLU A 191 -1.25 11.45 -0.10
CA GLU A 191 -2.57 11.23 0.47
C GLU A 191 -2.80 9.73 0.73
N LEU A 192 -3.25 9.42 1.94
CA LEU A 192 -3.79 8.12 2.29
C LEU A 192 -5.31 8.14 2.11
N ILE A 193 -5.84 7.28 1.23
CA ILE A 193 -7.28 7.01 1.19
C ILE A 193 -7.56 5.74 1.97
N THR A 194 -8.57 5.78 2.82
CA THR A 194 -8.95 4.66 3.67
C THR A 194 -10.46 4.52 3.80
N THR A 195 -10.93 3.29 4.05
CA THR A 195 -12.27 3.04 4.54
C THR A 195 -12.27 2.88 6.06
N ILE A 196 -13.25 3.49 6.71
CA ILE A 196 -13.54 3.38 8.13
C ILE A 196 -14.94 2.79 8.30
N VAL A 197 -15.10 1.88 9.25
CA VAL A 197 -16.39 1.34 9.68
C VAL A 197 -16.62 1.64 11.16
N SER A 198 -17.88 1.73 11.57
CA SER A 198 -18.23 1.71 12.99
C SER A 198 -18.06 0.29 13.53
N GLU A 199 -17.18 0.13 14.52
CA GLU A 199 -16.93 -1.13 15.22
C GLU A 199 -18.20 -1.61 15.93
N SER A 200 -18.97 -0.69 16.53
CA SER A 200 -20.28 -1.03 17.12
C SER A 200 -21.26 -1.54 16.06
N ALA A 201 -21.31 -0.91 14.87
CA ALA A 201 -22.18 -1.37 13.79
C ALA A 201 -21.76 -2.76 13.26
N LEU A 202 -20.44 -2.99 13.14
CA LEU A 202 -19.90 -4.29 12.74
C LEU A 202 -20.21 -5.37 13.79
N TYR A 203 -20.03 -5.05 15.07
CA TYR A 203 -20.35 -5.94 16.18
C TYR A 203 -21.83 -6.31 16.19
N ASN A 204 -22.73 -5.32 16.06
CA ASN A 204 -24.17 -5.56 15.99
C ASN A 204 -24.56 -6.43 14.78
N ALA A 205 -23.87 -6.28 13.64
CA ALA A 205 -24.09 -7.14 12.47
C ALA A 205 -23.66 -8.59 12.72
N ILE A 206 -22.60 -8.81 13.50
CA ILE A 206 -22.15 -10.14 13.92
C ILE A 206 -23.13 -10.74 14.94
N GLU A 207 -23.58 -10.00 15.95
CA GLU A 207 -24.60 -10.50 16.89
C GLU A 207 -25.93 -10.83 16.20
N ALA A 208 -26.32 -10.03 15.20
CA ALA A 208 -27.47 -10.32 14.37
C ALA A 208 -27.30 -11.63 13.58
N GLN A 209 -26.08 -12.00 13.21
CA GLN A 209 -25.80 -13.30 12.59
C GLN A 209 -26.09 -14.45 13.57
N GLU A 210 -25.75 -14.30 14.84
CA GLU A 210 -26.00 -15.35 15.84
C GLU A 210 -27.49 -15.56 16.12
N THR A 211 -28.28 -14.49 16.01
CA THR A 211 -29.73 -14.51 16.32
C THR A 211 -30.61 -14.80 15.11
N VAL A 212 -30.35 -14.14 13.98
CA VAL A 212 -31.18 -14.18 12.76
C VAL A 212 -30.57 -15.06 11.66
N LYS A 213 -29.35 -15.58 11.88
CA LYS A 213 -28.61 -16.46 10.95
C LYS A 213 -28.44 -15.89 9.55
N MET A 214 -28.41 -14.56 9.46
CA MET A 214 -28.06 -13.81 8.28
C MET A 214 -26.99 -12.78 8.62
N PHE A 215 -25.95 -12.70 7.80
CA PHE A 215 -24.92 -11.67 7.91
C PHE A 215 -25.03 -10.70 6.73
N ASN A 216 -25.08 -9.40 7.04
CA ASN A 216 -25.00 -8.30 6.08
C ASN A 216 -23.83 -7.39 6.46
N TYR A 217 -23.00 -7.04 5.50
CA TYR A 217 -21.93 -6.06 5.73
C TYR A 217 -22.50 -4.67 6.02
N PRO A 218 -21.89 -3.88 6.92
CA PRO A 218 -22.22 -2.47 7.04
C PRO A 218 -21.74 -1.68 5.81
N THR A 219 -22.17 -0.43 5.70
CA THR A 219 -21.53 0.55 4.80
C THR A 219 -20.15 0.93 5.34
N ASN A 220 -19.27 1.41 4.47
CA ASN A 220 -17.99 2.00 4.87
C ASN A 220 -18.02 3.48 4.59
N ASP A 221 -17.34 4.27 5.40
CA ASP A 221 -17.05 5.66 5.08
C ASP A 221 -15.65 5.76 4.48
N LEU A 222 -15.52 6.47 3.37
CA LEU A 222 -14.24 6.81 2.76
C LEU A 222 -13.70 8.09 3.38
N TYR A 223 -12.44 8.05 3.79
CA TYR A 223 -11.71 9.17 4.34
C TYR A 223 -10.39 9.38 3.58
N SER A 224 -9.94 10.64 3.54
CA SER A 224 -8.55 10.97 3.23
C SER A 224 -7.82 11.33 4.51
N TYR A 225 -6.56 10.91 4.61
CA TYR A 225 -5.61 11.41 5.59
C TYR A 225 -4.48 12.12 4.86
N LYS A 226 -4.34 13.42 5.10
CA LYS A 226 -3.35 14.27 4.45
C LYS A 226 -2.98 15.42 5.38
N ASP A 227 -1.71 15.82 5.39
CA ASP A 227 -1.21 16.96 6.19
C ASP A 227 -1.57 16.89 7.69
N GLY A 228 -1.69 15.68 8.24
CA GLY A 228 -2.03 15.45 9.65
C GLY A 228 -3.53 15.37 9.94
N GLU A 229 -4.39 15.58 8.94
CA GLU A 229 -5.84 15.68 9.12
C GLU A 229 -6.58 14.52 8.43
N LEU A 230 -7.54 13.92 9.15
CA LEU A 230 -8.48 12.94 8.63
C LEU A 230 -9.76 13.65 8.18
N SER A 231 -10.09 13.57 6.88
CA SER A 231 -11.25 14.23 6.28
C SER A 231 -12.22 13.23 5.66
N TYR A 232 -13.50 13.36 5.99
CA TYR A 232 -14.56 12.55 5.38
C TYR A 232 -14.73 12.90 3.89
N ILE A 233 -14.93 11.87 3.05
CA ILE A 233 -15.15 12.03 1.61
C ILE A 233 -16.59 11.68 1.24
N THR A 234 -16.99 10.43 1.49
CA THR A 234 -18.31 9.89 1.12
C THR A 234 -18.57 8.57 1.83
N THR A 235 -19.81 8.10 1.83
CA THR A 235 -20.19 6.77 2.32
C THR A 235 -20.33 5.82 1.12
N THR A 236 -19.70 4.66 1.19
CA THR A 236 -19.83 3.61 0.19
C THR A 236 -21.20 2.95 0.27
N ARG A 237 -21.56 2.22 -0.78
CA ARG A 237 -22.62 1.21 -0.67
C ARG A 237 -22.22 0.13 0.34
N THR A 238 -23.21 -0.64 0.80
CA THR A 238 -23.00 -1.86 1.58
C THR A 238 -22.01 -2.80 0.90
N GLY A 239 -21.12 -3.41 1.68
CA GLY A 239 -20.16 -4.39 1.20
C GLY A 239 -18.76 -4.17 1.76
N ALA A 240 -17.87 -5.14 1.54
CA ALA A 240 -16.46 -5.01 1.87
C ALA A 240 -15.71 -4.33 0.73
N VAL A 241 -15.02 -3.23 1.03
CA VAL A 241 -14.03 -2.68 0.09
C VAL A 241 -12.77 -3.56 0.18
N ASN A 242 -12.22 -3.95 -0.97
CA ASN A 242 -11.06 -4.86 -1.04
C ASN A 242 -9.78 -4.19 -1.54
N GLN A 243 -9.92 -3.22 -2.44
CA GLN A 243 -8.84 -2.48 -3.09
C GLN A 243 -9.28 -1.03 -3.27
N ILE A 244 -8.33 -0.10 -3.19
CA ILE A 244 -8.55 1.33 -3.38
C ILE A 244 -7.34 1.90 -4.13
N VAL A 245 -7.56 2.79 -5.09
CA VAL A 245 -6.55 3.74 -5.58
C VAL A 245 -7.23 5.09 -5.74
N ALA A 246 -6.47 6.16 -5.65
CA ALA A 246 -7.01 7.50 -5.81
C ALA A 246 -5.99 8.46 -6.42
N ASN A 247 -6.51 9.55 -6.98
CA ASN A 247 -5.78 10.75 -7.30
C ASN A 247 -6.63 11.98 -6.90
N ASP A 248 -6.24 13.15 -7.41
CA ASP A 248 -6.92 14.42 -7.10
C ASP A 248 -8.38 14.47 -7.60
N ASP A 249 -8.71 13.73 -8.66
CA ASP A 249 -10.02 13.79 -9.32
C ASP A 249 -10.94 12.60 -8.96
N TYR A 250 -10.36 11.41 -8.77
CA TYR A 250 -11.09 10.15 -8.66
C TYR A 250 -10.59 9.25 -7.53
N ILE A 251 -11.51 8.45 -6.99
CA ILE A 251 -11.23 7.30 -6.14
C ILE A 251 -11.85 6.07 -6.82
N ILE A 252 -11.04 5.06 -7.11
CA ILE A 252 -11.50 3.79 -7.66
C ILE A 252 -11.34 2.73 -6.58
N TYR A 253 -12.39 1.95 -6.35
CA TYR A 253 -12.36 0.88 -5.36
C TYR A 253 -13.13 -0.35 -5.81
N TYR A 254 -12.66 -1.52 -5.39
CA TYR A 254 -13.37 -2.79 -5.58
C TYR A 254 -14.28 -3.04 -4.39
N LEU A 255 -15.58 -3.26 -4.64
CA LEU A 255 -16.59 -3.55 -3.64
C LEU A 255 -17.12 -4.97 -3.84
N TYR A 256 -17.11 -5.75 -2.76
CA TYR A 256 -17.74 -7.07 -2.68
C TYR A 256 -18.87 -7.03 -1.66
N ASP A 257 -20.11 -7.03 -2.15
CA ASP A 257 -21.32 -7.08 -1.33
C ASP A 257 -21.96 -8.46 -1.46
N SER A 258 -22.00 -9.17 -0.33
CA SER A 258 -22.69 -10.44 -0.23
C SER A 258 -23.49 -10.55 1.06
N THR A 259 -24.60 -11.29 0.96
CA THR A 259 -25.40 -11.74 2.09
C THR A 259 -25.17 -13.22 2.29
N LEU A 260 -24.90 -13.62 3.54
CA LEU A 260 -24.73 -15.03 3.90
C LEU A 260 -25.95 -15.51 4.68
N ASP A 261 -26.68 -16.49 4.12
CA ASP A 261 -27.65 -17.31 4.86
C ASP A 261 -26.88 -18.44 5.55
N CYS A 262 -26.70 -18.31 6.87
CA CYS A 262 -25.88 -19.22 7.66
C CYS A 262 -26.54 -20.58 7.88
N GLU A 263 -27.87 -20.70 7.77
CA GLU A 263 -28.56 -21.99 7.89
C GLU A 263 -28.37 -22.84 6.65
N LYS A 264 -28.51 -22.20 5.48
CA LYS A 264 -28.42 -22.89 4.20
C LYS A 264 -27.01 -22.92 3.63
N SER A 265 -26.07 -22.20 4.26
CA SER A 265 -24.73 -21.96 3.74
C SER A 265 -24.76 -21.37 2.31
N ILE A 266 -25.79 -20.58 2.01
CA ILE A 266 -25.96 -19.94 0.70
C ILE A 266 -25.42 -18.53 0.78
N THR A 267 -24.46 -18.21 -0.07
CA THR A 267 -23.98 -16.85 -0.26
C THR A 267 -24.67 -16.25 -1.48
N LYS A 268 -25.39 -15.15 -1.29
CA LYS A 268 -25.94 -14.34 -2.37
C LYS A 268 -25.04 -13.13 -2.58
N VAL A 269 -24.48 -13.00 -3.78
CA VAL A 269 -23.69 -11.83 -4.16
C VAL A 269 -24.63 -10.77 -4.73
N ASN A 270 -24.71 -9.62 -4.06
CA ASN A 270 -25.54 -8.49 -4.47
C ASN A 270 -24.78 -7.55 -5.42
N TYR A 271 -23.46 -7.41 -5.19
CA TYR A 271 -22.57 -6.63 -6.04
C TYR A 271 -21.14 -7.18 -5.95
N ASP A 272 -20.46 -7.25 -7.10
CA ASP A 272 -19.08 -7.70 -7.20
C ASP A 272 -18.40 -6.98 -8.36
N GLY A 273 -17.65 -5.91 -8.04
CA GLY A 273 -16.99 -5.11 -9.07
C GLY A 273 -16.38 -3.80 -8.59
N PHE A 274 -15.83 -3.08 -9.55
CA PHE A 274 -15.23 -1.76 -9.34
C PHE A 274 -16.27 -0.65 -9.35
N LEU A 275 -16.06 0.36 -8.50
CA LEU A 275 -16.79 1.61 -8.47
C LEU A 275 -15.79 2.76 -8.61
N THR A 276 -16.19 3.80 -9.36
CA THR A 276 -15.43 5.04 -9.49
C THR A 276 -16.21 6.17 -8.84
N TYR A 277 -15.62 6.84 -7.85
CA TYR A 277 -16.12 8.06 -7.24
C TYR A 277 -15.40 9.27 -7.83
N ASN A 278 -16.16 10.22 -8.36
CA ASN A 278 -15.65 11.51 -8.82
C ASN A 278 -15.66 12.51 -7.66
N ARG A 279 -14.49 13.00 -7.26
CA ARG A 279 -14.32 13.86 -6.09
C ARG A 279 -14.94 15.25 -6.28
N LYS A 280 -15.05 15.72 -7.53
CA LYS A 280 -15.60 17.03 -7.88
C LYS A 280 -17.13 17.01 -7.96
N THR A 281 -17.71 16.03 -8.66
CA THR A 281 -19.17 15.92 -8.80
C THR A 281 -19.82 15.20 -7.61
N LYS A 282 -19.02 14.49 -6.82
CA LYS A 282 -19.46 13.64 -5.69
C LYS A 282 -20.34 12.46 -6.12
N GLU A 283 -20.23 12.05 -7.37
CA GLU A 283 -20.99 10.93 -7.94
C GLU A 283 -20.18 9.64 -7.93
N THR A 284 -20.84 8.51 -7.69
CA THR A 284 -20.26 7.17 -7.80
C THR A 284 -20.90 6.39 -8.94
N THR A 285 -20.09 5.92 -9.88
CA THR A 285 -20.53 5.14 -11.05
C THR A 285 -19.96 3.71 -11.01
N PRO A 286 -20.74 2.67 -11.40
CA PRO A 286 -20.21 1.33 -11.64
C PRO A 286 -19.11 1.32 -12.71
N GLY A 287 -18.07 0.51 -12.49
CA GLY A 287 -16.93 0.34 -13.38
C GLY A 287 -15.72 1.19 -13.00
N ILE A 288 -14.70 1.10 -13.85
CA ILE A 288 -13.51 1.95 -13.85
C ILE A 288 -13.70 2.97 -14.97
N LEU A 289 -13.46 4.25 -14.71
CA LEU A 289 -13.56 5.30 -15.74
C LEU A 289 -12.79 4.90 -17.01
N GLY A 290 -13.45 4.99 -18.17
CA GLY A 290 -12.86 4.66 -19.46
C GLY A 290 -12.81 3.17 -19.79
N ILE A 291 -12.99 2.26 -18.83
CA ILE A 291 -12.84 0.82 -19.06
C ILE A 291 -14.20 0.10 -19.00
N ASP A 292 -14.64 -0.44 -20.14
CA ASP A 292 -15.84 -1.28 -20.23
C ASP A 292 -15.61 -2.53 -21.10
N PRO A 293 -15.74 -3.77 -20.57
CA PRO A 293 -15.89 -4.13 -19.16
C PRO A 293 -14.53 -4.35 -18.47
N PRO A 294 -14.38 -4.03 -17.16
CA PRO A 294 -13.13 -4.20 -16.43
C PRO A 294 -12.81 -5.67 -16.05
N LYS A 295 -13.48 -6.66 -16.64
CA LYS A 295 -13.46 -8.08 -16.21
C LYS A 295 -12.09 -8.75 -16.23
N ASN A 296 -11.13 -8.19 -16.96
CA ASN A 296 -9.78 -8.71 -17.02
C ASN A 296 -8.86 -8.05 -15.98
N ILE A 297 -9.28 -6.98 -15.31
CA ILE A 297 -8.53 -6.34 -14.23
C ILE A 297 -8.75 -7.12 -12.94
N LEU A 298 -7.66 -7.54 -12.31
CA LEU A 298 -7.66 -8.33 -11.06
C LEU A 298 -7.37 -7.45 -9.84
N ASP A 299 -6.38 -6.57 -9.97
CA ASP A 299 -5.90 -5.71 -8.90
C ASP A 299 -5.61 -4.31 -9.43
N ILE A 300 -5.98 -3.28 -8.67
CA ILE A 300 -5.60 -1.88 -8.94
C ILE A 300 -4.46 -1.47 -8.00
N PHE A 301 -3.40 -0.88 -8.56
CA PHE A 301 -2.21 -0.51 -7.79
C PHE A 301 -1.98 0.99 -7.70
N TYR A 302 -2.21 1.72 -8.81
CA TYR A 302 -1.98 3.16 -8.86
C TYR A 302 -2.71 3.82 -10.03
N LEU A 303 -3.22 5.04 -9.79
CA LEU A 303 -3.83 5.92 -10.79
C LEU A 303 -2.99 7.19 -10.90
N THR A 304 -2.55 7.56 -12.11
CA THR A 304 -1.74 8.78 -12.30
C THR A 304 -2.50 10.03 -11.95
N LYS A 305 -1.78 11.09 -11.56
CA LYS A 305 -2.34 12.39 -11.17
C LYS A 305 -3.27 12.99 -12.24
N ASP A 306 -2.92 12.83 -13.52
CA ASP A 306 -3.69 13.32 -14.67
C ASP A 306 -4.85 12.39 -15.07
N SER A 307 -5.12 11.34 -14.28
CA SER A 307 -6.16 10.34 -14.55
C SER A 307 -5.99 9.61 -15.89
N ARG A 308 -4.82 9.68 -16.51
CA ARG A 308 -4.60 9.06 -17.83
C ARG A 308 -4.25 7.59 -17.73
N TYR A 309 -3.44 7.20 -16.75
CA TYR A 309 -2.92 5.84 -16.67
C TYR A 309 -3.31 5.13 -15.36
N LEU A 310 -3.80 3.91 -15.50
CA LEU A 310 -4.01 2.97 -14.40
C LEU A 310 -2.95 1.87 -14.47
N ILE A 311 -2.22 1.66 -13.37
CA ILE A 311 -1.33 0.51 -13.20
C ILE A 311 -2.10 -0.58 -12.46
N CYS A 312 -2.26 -1.73 -13.11
CA CYS A 312 -3.11 -2.80 -12.60
C CYS A 312 -2.60 -4.19 -12.99
N GLY A 313 -3.05 -5.20 -12.24
CA GLY A 313 -2.93 -6.61 -12.58
C GLY A 313 -4.00 -6.99 -13.60
N TYR A 314 -3.62 -7.68 -14.65
CA TYR A 314 -4.49 -7.99 -15.79
C TYR A 314 -4.38 -9.46 -16.19
N ARG A 315 -5.53 -10.07 -16.45
CA ARG A 315 -5.69 -11.44 -16.96
C ARG A 315 -5.94 -11.40 -18.46
N ASP A 316 -4.92 -11.75 -19.24
CA ASP A 316 -5.06 -11.94 -20.67
C ASP A 316 -5.63 -13.34 -20.98
N LYS A 317 -6.60 -13.40 -21.90
CA LYS A 317 -7.27 -14.64 -22.33
C LYS A 317 -6.34 -15.56 -23.15
N ASN A 318 -5.24 -15.03 -23.68
CA ASN A 318 -4.30 -15.78 -24.52
C ASN A 318 -3.27 -16.60 -23.71
N TYR A 319 -3.24 -16.46 -22.38
CA TYR A 319 -2.30 -17.19 -21.51
C TYR A 319 -3.03 -18.31 -20.75
N ALA A 320 -2.61 -19.56 -20.98
CA ALA A 320 -3.30 -20.79 -20.53
C ALA A 320 -3.29 -21.01 -19.00
N TYR A 321 -2.39 -20.35 -18.28
CA TYR A 321 -2.43 -20.20 -16.84
C TYR A 321 -2.51 -18.70 -16.58
N ALA A 322 -3.42 -18.27 -15.72
CA ALA A 322 -3.64 -16.88 -15.32
C ALA A 322 -2.33 -16.21 -14.88
N SER A 323 -1.57 -15.70 -15.84
CA SER A 323 -0.38 -14.91 -15.57
C SER A 323 -0.86 -13.51 -15.26
N ASP A 324 -0.64 -13.07 -14.03
CA ASP A 324 -0.91 -11.69 -13.62
C ASP A 324 0.03 -10.79 -14.44
N LEU A 325 -0.44 -10.26 -15.56
CA LEU A 325 0.29 -9.24 -16.29
C LEU A 325 0.20 -7.97 -15.47
N LEU A 326 1.34 -7.33 -15.23
CA LEU A 326 1.34 -5.96 -14.78
C LEU A 326 1.27 -5.08 -16.02
N ILE A 327 0.21 -4.30 -16.14
CA ILE A 327 -0.02 -3.42 -17.28
C ILE A 327 -0.10 -1.97 -16.86
N LYS A 328 0.19 -1.08 -17.81
CA LYS A 328 -0.19 0.32 -17.77
C LYS A 328 -1.32 0.51 -18.78
N TYR A 329 -2.51 0.76 -18.27
CA TYR A 329 -3.72 0.98 -19.06
C TYR A 329 -3.89 2.48 -19.29
N ASP A 330 -3.99 2.91 -20.55
CA ASP A 330 -4.35 4.28 -20.95
C ASP A 330 -5.89 4.40 -20.95
N LEU A 331 -6.42 5.14 -19.98
CA LEU A 331 -7.86 5.34 -19.76
C LEU A 331 -8.50 6.28 -20.80
N VAL A 332 -7.69 7.01 -21.58
CA VAL A 332 -8.17 7.90 -22.64
C VAL A 332 -8.22 7.15 -23.97
N GLU A 333 -7.14 6.44 -24.30
CA GLU A 333 -7.01 5.72 -25.57
C GLU A 333 -7.60 4.30 -25.52
N ASN A 334 -7.96 3.80 -24.33
CA ASN A 334 -8.44 2.43 -24.10
C ASN A 334 -7.51 1.34 -24.63
N THR A 335 -6.21 1.56 -24.42
CA THR A 335 -5.14 0.62 -24.76
C THR A 335 -4.34 0.27 -23.52
N TYR A 336 -3.56 -0.80 -23.57
CA TYR A 336 -2.62 -1.12 -22.51
C TYR A 336 -1.26 -1.54 -23.06
N GLU A 337 -0.23 -1.24 -22.29
CA GLU A 337 1.11 -1.79 -22.47
C GLU A 337 1.43 -2.76 -21.34
N VAL A 338 2.06 -3.90 -21.68
CA VAL A 338 2.54 -4.87 -20.69
C VAL A 338 3.86 -4.35 -20.13
N ILE A 339 3.87 -4.06 -18.83
CA ILE A 339 5.06 -3.62 -18.10
C ILE A 339 5.91 -4.83 -17.71
N ALA A 340 5.27 -5.87 -17.20
CA ALA A 340 5.94 -7.10 -16.78
C ALA A 340 4.99 -8.29 -16.75
N ASN A 341 5.51 -9.48 -17.04
CA ASN A 341 4.84 -10.73 -16.74
C ASN A 341 5.22 -11.18 -15.32
N ILE A 342 4.32 -11.03 -14.35
CA ILE A 342 4.64 -11.32 -12.94
C ILE A 342 4.81 -12.83 -12.71
N THR A 343 4.18 -13.67 -13.52
CA THR A 343 4.33 -15.14 -13.36
C THR A 343 5.67 -15.64 -13.89
N GLU A 344 6.15 -15.09 -15.00
CA GLU A 344 7.48 -15.45 -15.54
C GLU A 344 8.62 -14.91 -14.68
N ASN A 345 8.49 -13.67 -14.20
CA ASN A 345 9.56 -13.01 -13.44
C ASN A 345 9.62 -13.44 -11.97
N PHE A 346 8.52 -14.00 -11.44
CA PHE A 346 8.41 -14.38 -10.03
C PHE A 346 7.81 -15.77 -9.90
N LYS A 347 8.55 -16.66 -9.23
CA LYS A 347 8.09 -18.02 -8.91
C LYS A 347 6.65 -18.03 -8.36
N PRO A 348 5.89 -19.12 -8.59
CA PRO A 348 4.58 -19.31 -7.97
C PRO A 348 4.67 -19.15 -6.44
N GLY A 349 3.74 -18.39 -5.87
CA GLY A 349 3.79 -18.04 -4.45
C GLY A 349 2.80 -16.94 -4.12
N PHE A 350 2.82 -16.52 -2.86
CA PHE A 350 2.02 -15.41 -2.42
C PHE A 350 2.70 -14.09 -2.81
N LYS A 351 2.03 -13.29 -3.63
CA LYS A 351 2.54 -12.02 -4.15
C LYS A 351 1.79 -10.85 -3.53
N ARG A 352 2.53 -9.86 -3.03
CA ARG A 352 1.97 -8.53 -2.67
C ARG A 352 2.72 -7.48 -3.44
N VAL A 353 1.97 -6.52 -3.92
CA VAL A 353 2.43 -5.47 -4.83
C VAL A 353 2.09 -4.13 -4.19
N SER A 354 3.09 -3.27 -4.05
CA SER A 354 2.93 -1.90 -3.57
C SER A 354 3.59 -0.94 -4.55
N VAL A 355 3.00 0.24 -4.76
CA VAL A 355 3.64 1.31 -5.54
C VAL A 355 4.43 2.21 -4.60
N VAL A 356 5.68 2.50 -4.96
CA VAL A 356 6.60 3.32 -4.18
C VAL A 356 7.24 4.37 -5.08
N LYS A 357 7.52 5.54 -4.51
CA LYS A 357 8.29 6.62 -5.15
C LYS A 357 9.74 6.54 -4.67
N LYS A 358 10.70 6.76 -5.57
CA LYS A 358 12.13 6.70 -5.26
C LYS A 358 12.70 8.04 -4.85
#